data_AF-A0A933BPU2-F1
#
_entry.id   AF-A0A933BPU2-F1
#
_cell.length_a   1.000
_cell.length_b   1.000
_cell.length_c   1.000
_cell.angle_alpha   90.00
_cell.angle_beta   90.00
_cell.angle_gamma   90.00
#
_symmetry.space_group_name_H-M   'P 1'
#
loop_
_entity.id
_entity.type
_entity.pdbx_description
1 polymer ?
#
loop_
_entity_poly.entity_id
_entity_poly.type
_entity_poly.pdbx_seq_one_letter_code
_entity_poly.pdbx_strand_id
1 'polypeptide(L)'
;MKLQLPGLIQTGSPDSVGLDIGFHSIKAVELRRVNSGFEVVNFAVREIPKSVLEVKDRSGLIADIIKEMFAERKIVNKNVYLSVSGHNVAIRRTMLPKMPKEEMIEAAKWNAR
;
A
#
# COMPACT_ATOMS: atom_id res chain seq x y z
N MET A 1 -1.81 26.04 -37.34
CA MET A 1 -1.64 26.58 -35.97
C MET A 1 -2.78 26.03 -35.10
N LYS A 2 -2.51 24.95 -34.35
CA LYS A 2 -3.45 24.35 -33.39
C LYS A 2 -2.72 24.27 -32.05
N LEU A 3 -3.20 25.06 -31.09
CA LEU A 3 -2.81 24.99 -29.70
C LEU A 3 -3.49 23.78 -29.05
N GLN A 4 -2.69 22.92 -28.43
CA GLN A 4 -3.16 21.93 -27.44
C GLN A 4 -2.17 21.91 -26.26
N LEU A 5 -2.68 22.31 -25.10
CA LEU A 5 -2.22 22.03 -23.75
C LEU A 5 -3.50 21.64 -22.97
N PRO A 6 -3.47 20.97 -21.80
CA PRO A 6 -2.44 20.18 -21.15
C PRO A 6 -2.94 18.74 -20.81
N GLY A 7 -2.04 17.82 -20.48
CA GLY A 7 -2.39 16.52 -19.93
C GLY A 7 -1.65 15.39 -20.63
N LEU A 8 -0.60 14.89 -19.98
CA LEU A 8 0.14 13.70 -20.37
C LEU A 8 -0.84 12.59 -20.76
N ILE A 9 -0.74 12.14 -22.00
CA ILE A 9 -1.21 10.83 -22.42
C ILE A 9 -0.37 9.80 -21.63
N GLN A 10 -0.88 9.30 -20.50
CA GLN A 10 -0.36 8.08 -19.87
C GLN A 10 -0.99 6.88 -20.59
N THR A 11 -0.38 6.46 -21.69
CA THR A 11 -0.74 5.22 -22.41
C THR A 11 -0.08 3.97 -21.80
N GLY A 12 0.21 3.98 -20.50
CA GLY A 12 0.60 2.82 -19.71
C GLY A 12 -0.27 2.77 -18.46
N SER A 13 -0.73 1.59 -18.05
CA SER A 13 -1.40 1.48 -16.75
C SER A 13 -0.48 2.04 -15.66
N PRO A 14 -1.00 2.84 -14.72
CA PRO A 14 -0.16 3.52 -13.74
C PRO A 14 0.72 2.52 -12.99
N ASP A 15 2.00 2.86 -12.86
CA ASP A 15 2.96 2.11 -12.04
C ASP A 15 2.33 1.89 -10.65
N SER A 16 2.45 0.70 -10.08
CA SER A 16 1.81 0.34 -8.80
C SER A 16 2.87 0.08 -7.74
N VAL A 17 2.70 0.65 -6.55
CA VAL A 17 3.66 0.52 -5.46
C VAL A 17 3.12 -0.42 -4.39
N GLY A 18 3.78 -1.55 -4.17
CA GLY A 18 3.57 -2.42 -3.02
C GLY A 18 4.45 -1.97 -1.85
N LEU A 19 3.87 -1.82 -0.66
CA LEU A 19 4.55 -1.43 0.58
C LEU A 19 4.24 -2.45 1.69
N ASP A 20 5.28 -3.13 2.17
CA ASP A 20 5.22 -4.06 3.31
C ASP A 20 5.90 -3.41 4.52
N ILE A 21 5.11 -3.14 5.56
CA ILE A 21 5.59 -2.58 6.82
C ILE A 21 5.68 -3.73 7.83
N GLY A 22 6.83 -4.40 7.84
CA GLY A 22 7.13 -5.44 8.80
C GLY A 22 7.56 -4.88 10.15
N PHE A 23 7.78 -5.77 11.13
CA PHE A 23 8.27 -5.36 12.44
C PHE A 23 9.73 -4.88 12.42
N HIS A 24 10.59 -5.51 11.60
CA HIS A 24 12.03 -5.22 11.56
C HIS A 24 12.48 -4.47 10.30
N SER A 25 11.66 -4.47 9.25
CA SER A 25 12.02 -3.84 7.99
C SER A 25 10.78 -3.36 7.25
N ILE A 26 10.99 -2.33 6.43
CA ILE A 26 10.03 -1.79 5.49
C ILE A 26 10.54 -2.12 4.10
N LYS A 27 9.65 -2.64 3.24
CA LYS A 27 9.99 -3.00 1.86
C LYS A 27 9.04 -2.30 0.91
N ALA A 28 9.58 -1.82 -0.20
CA ALA A 28 8.80 -1.24 -1.28
C ALA A 28 9.20 -1.86 -2.63
N VAL A 29 8.19 -2.13 -3.46
CA VAL A 29 8.34 -2.57 -4.85
C VAL A 29 7.45 -1.70 -5.71
N GLU A 30 7.99 -1.08 -6.75
CA GLU A 30 7.19 -0.42 -7.78
C GLU A 30 7.20 -1.28 -9.04
N LEU A 31 6.01 -1.62 -9.51
CA LEU A 31 5.80 -2.44 -10.71
C LEU A 31 5.21 -1.59 -11.81
N ARG A 32 5.74 -1.75 -13.03
CA ARG A 32 5.12 -1.26 -14.24
C ARG A 32 4.54 -2.42 -15.03
N ARG A 33 3.34 -2.24 -15.55
CA ARG A 33 2.75 -3.21 -16.48
C ARG A 33 3.34 -3.00 -17.87
N VAL A 34 3.76 -4.10 -18.48
CA VAL A 34 4.24 -4.15 -19.86
C VAL A 34 3.42 -5.19 -20.63
N ASN A 35 3.51 -5.20 -21.96
CA ASN A 35 2.72 -6.13 -22.79
C ASN A 35 2.95 -7.61 -22.43
N SER A 36 4.14 -7.95 -21.94
CA SER A 36 4.53 -9.31 -21.54
C SER A 36 4.31 -9.63 -20.06
N GLY A 37 3.76 -8.71 -19.25
CA GLY A 37 3.55 -8.92 -17.82
C GLY A 37 3.88 -7.69 -16.99
N PHE A 38 4.82 -7.83 -16.05
CA PHE A 38 5.25 -6.77 -15.14
C PHE A 38 6.76 -6.66 -15.08
N GLU A 39 7.25 -5.43 -14.97
CA GLU A 39 8.65 -5.13 -14.69
C GLU A 39 8.79 -4.45 -13.32
N VAL A 40 9.86 -4.76 -12.59
CA VAL A 40 10.22 -4.06 -11.35
C VAL A 40 10.99 -2.81 -11.73
N VAL A 41 10.41 -1.64 -11.47
CA VAL A 41 11.05 -0.35 -11.80
C VAL A 41 11.77 0.25 -10.61
N ASN A 42 11.30 -0.02 -9.39
CA ASN A 42 11.98 0.32 -8.15
C ASN A 42 11.85 -0.79 -7.11
N PHE A 43 12.90 -0.95 -6.30
CA PHE A 43 12.93 -1.85 -5.15
C PHE A 43 13.69 -1.22 -3.99
N ALA A 44 13.15 -1.36 -2.78
CA ALA A 44 13.73 -0.82 -1.57
C ALA A 44 13.53 -1.77 -0.39
N VAL A 45 14.56 -1.86 0.45
CA VAL A 45 14.46 -2.44 1.79
C VAL A 45 15.14 -1.47 2.74
N ARG A 46 14.47 -1.18 3.85
CA ARG A 46 14.99 -0.37 4.96
C ARG A 46 14.79 -1.15 6.25
N GLU A 47 15.87 -1.42 6.95
CA GLU A 47 15.80 -1.94 8.31
C GLU A 47 15.29 -0.85 9.25
N ILE A 48 14.41 -1.21 10.18
CA ILE A 48 13.91 -0.29 11.20
C ILE A 48 14.94 -0.26 12.33
N PRO A 49 15.54 0.90 12.64
CA PRO A 49 16.53 1.01 13.71
C PRO A 49 15.98 0.54 15.05
N LYS A 50 16.83 -0.08 15.88
CA LYS A 50 16.45 -0.57 17.21
C LYS A 50 15.84 0.54 18.08
N SER A 51 16.37 1.76 17.98
CA SER A 51 15.83 2.94 18.68
C SER A 51 14.37 3.22 18.33
N VAL A 52 13.96 2.98 17.08
CA VAL A 52 12.57 3.15 16.63
C VAL A 52 11.69 1.98 17.11
N LEU A 53 12.26 0.77 17.19
CA LEU A 53 11.54 -0.42 17.68
C LEU A 53 11.13 -0.32 19.15
N GLU A 54 11.94 0.36 19.97
CA GLU A 54 11.71 0.58 21.41
C GLU A 54 10.67 1.68 21.69
N VAL A 55 10.30 2.49 20.69
CA VAL A 55 9.28 3.53 20.83
C VAL A 55 7.88 2.92 20.71
N LYS A 56 7.02 3.19 21.71
CA LYS A 56 5.64 2.69 21.76
C LYS A 56 4.77 3.26 20.64
N ASP A 57 4.76 4.58 20.46
CA ASP A 57 4.13 5.23 19.31
C ASP A 57 5.19 5.65 18.30
N ARG A 58 5.53 4.72 17.42
CA ARG A 58 6.56 4.90 16.39
C ARG A 58 6.00 5.26 15.02
N SER A 59 4.71 5.57 14.93
CA SER A 59 4.01 5.81 13.65
C SER A 59 4.65 6.94 12.83
N GLY A 60 4.98 8.07 13.47
CA GLY A 60 5.67 9.20 12.83
C GLY A 60 7.08 8.84 12.32
N LEU A 61 7.86 8.15 13.15
CA LEU A 61 9.23 7.70 12.78
C LEU A 61 9.21 6.74 11.59
N ILE A 62 8.24 5.81 11.56
CA ILE A 62 8.04 4.90 10.42
C ILE A 62 7.64 5.69 9.17
N ALA A 63 6.77 6.69 9.29
CA ALA A 63 6.38 7.53 8.17
C ALA A 63 7.58 8.29 7.58
N ASP A 64 8.49 8.78 8.42
CA ASP A 64 9.69 9.48 7.94
C ASP A 64 10.66 8.54 7.25
N ILE A 65 10.89 7.33 7.79
CA ILE A 65 11.69 6.29 7.10
C ILE A 65 11.10 5.96 5.73
N ILE A 66 9.77 5.85 5.61
CA ILE A 66 9.10 5.59 4.33
C ILE A 66 9.33 6.75 3.35
N LYS A 67 9.18 8.00 3.80
CA LYS A 67 9.40 9.19 2.94
C LYS A 67 10.84 9.25 2.44
N GLU A 68 11.82 9.03 3.32
CA GLU A 68 13.23 8.99 2.96
C GLU A 68 13.50 7.89 1.94
N MET A 69 13.00 6.67 2.20
CA MET A 69 13.12 5.53 1.29
C MET A 69 12.54 5.82 -0.11
N PHE A 70 11.37 6.47 -0.16
CA PHE A 70 10.72 6.83 -1.42
C PHE A 70 11.52 7.90 -2.18
N ALA A 71 12.04 8.90 -1.46
CA ALA A 71 12.87 9.95 -2.05
C ALA A 71 14.18 9.38 -2.62
N GLU A 72 14.88 8.52 -1.87
CA GLU A 72 16.14 7.88 -2.28
C GLU A 72 15.96 7.00 -3.52
N ARG A 73 14.83 6.27 -3.60
CA ARG A 73 14.49 5.41 -4.74
C ARG A 73 13.71 6.11 -5.84
N LYS A 74 13.46 7.42 -5.70
CA LYS A 74 12.71 8.23 -6.67
C LYS A 74 11.33 7.63 -7.00
N ILE A 75 10.69 7.01 -6.02
CA ILE A 75 9.31 6.50 -6.12
C ILE A 75 8.38 7.69 -6.01
N VAL A 76 7.77 8.09 -7.13
CA VAL A 76 6.90 9.28 -7.21
C VAL A 76 5.44 8.96 -6.95
N ASN A 77 5.02 7.71 -7.22
CA ASN A 77 3.64 7.31 -6.97
C ASN A 77 3.40 7.12 -5.45
N LYS A 78 2.44 7.88 -4.93
CA LYS A 78 2.04 7.87 -3.52
C LYS A 78 0.86 6.95 -3.23
N ASN A 79 0.21 6.40 -4.26
CA ASN A 79 -0.83 5.40 -4.11
C ASN A 79 -0.18 4.02 -3.89
N VAL A 80 -0.20 3.56 -2.65
CA VAL A 80 0.45 2.32 -2.24
C VAL A 80 -0.59 1.23 -1.92
N TYR A 81 -0.24 0.00 -2.28
CA TYR A 81 -0.91 -1.22 -1.84
C TYR A 81 -0.13 -1.78 -0.65
N LEU A 82 -0.79 -1.97 0.48
CA LEU A 82 -0.15 -2.50 1.69
C LEU A 82 -0.85 -3.77 2.18
N SER A 83 -0.10 -4.58 2.93
CA SER A 83 -0.63 -5.72 3.65
C SER A 83 -0.66 -5.41 5.14
N VAL A 84 -1.78 -5.71 5.81
CA VAL A 84 -1.88 -5.66 7.28
C VAL A 84 -1.84 -7.08 7.79
N SER A 85 -0.90 -7.38 8.66
CA SER A 85 -0.70 -8.71 9.22
C SER A 85 -0.37 -8.63 10.72
N GLY A 86 -0.43 -9.77 11.41
CA GLY A 86 -0.10 -9.89 12.83
C GLY A 86 -1.28 -10.21 13.74
N HIS A 87 -1.01 -10.30 15.05
CA HIS A 87 -1.96 -10.79 16.05
C HIS A 87 -3.20 -9.91 16.25
N ASN A 88 -3.16 -8.66 15.77
CA ASN A 88 -4.28 -7.73 15.86
C ASN A 88 -5.25 -7.83 14.68
N VAL A 89 -5.02 -8.76 13.73
CA VAL A 89 -5.92 -9.02 12.61
C VAL A 89 -6.64 -10.34 12.82
N ALA A 90 -7.98 -10.30 12.86
CA ALA A 90 -8.82 -11.49 12.95
C ALA A 90 -9.59 -11.72 11.65
N ILE A 91 -9.50 -12.93 11.10
CA ILE A 91 -10.29 -13.34 9.93
C ILE A 91 -11.34 -14.34 10.41
N ARG A 92 -12.61 -14.02 10.19
CA ARG A 92 -13.75 -14.88 10.53
C ARG A 92 -14.59 -15.13 9.27
N ARG A 93 -15.02 -16.37 9.08
CA ARG A 93 -16.00 -16.73 8.03
C ARG A 93 -17.37 -16.88 8.68
N THR A 94 -18.36 -16.15 8.16
CA THR A 94 -19.74 -16.20 8.61
C THR A 94 -20.65 -16.36 7.41
N MET A 95 -21.69 -17.18 7.53
CA MET A 95 -22.75 -17.26 6.52
C MET A 95 -23.81 -16.21 6.82
N LEU A 96 -24.09 -15.35 5.85
CA LEU A 96 -25.20 -14.40 5.90
C LEU A 96 -26.31 -14.85 4.94
N PRO A 97 -27.59 -14.64 5.28
CA PRO A 97 -28.67 -14.88 4.34
C PRO A 97 -28.57 -13.93 3.14
N LYS A 98 -29.21 -14.30 2.02
CA LYS A 98 -29.23 -13.45 0.82
C LYS A 98 -30.07 -12.19 1.09
N MET A 99 -29.44 -11.04 0.97
CA MET A 99 -30.03 -9.71 1.23
C MET A 99 -29.40 -8.66 0.31
N PRO A 100 -29.98 -7.45 0.19
CA PRO A 100 -29.35 -6.32 -0.52
C PRO A 100 -27.96 -5.99 0.02
N LYS A 101 -27.12 -5.37 -0.82
CA LYS A 101 -25.71 -5.10 -0.50
C LYS A 101 -25.55 -4.19 0.73
N GLU A 102 -26.43 -3.21 0.84
CA GLU A 102 -26.46 -2.23 1.93
C GLU A 102 -26.74 -2.92 3.26
N GLU A 103 -27.73 -3.81 3.30
CA GLU A 103 -28.07 -4.61 4.48
C GLU A 103 -26.95 -5.59 4.85
N MET A 104 -26.28 -6.19 3.86
CA MET A 104 -25.16 -7.10 4.08
C MET A 104 -23.98 -6.40 4.77
N ILE A 105 -23.70 -5.14 4.43
CA ILE A 105 -22.63 -4.35 5.06
C ILE A 105 -22.96 -4.12 6.54
N GLU A 106 -24.20 -3.77 6.87
CA GLU A 106 -24.63 -3.57 8.26
C GLU A 106 -24.63 -4.88 9.05
N ALA A 107 -25.10 -5.98 8.45
CA ALA A 107 -25.02 -7.31 9.05
C ALA A 107 -23.56 -7.73 9.32
N ALA A 108 -22.64 -7.46 8.39
CA ALA A 108 -21.22 -7.75 8.58
C ALA A 108 -20.61 -6.94 9.73
N LYS A 109 -20.93 -5.64 9.83
CA LYS A 109 -20.49 -4.77 10.94
C LYS A 109 -21.02 -5.27 12.29
N TRP A 110 -22.29 -5.66 12.36
CA TRP A 110 -22.90 -6.20 13.59
C TRP A 110 -22.19 -7.47 14.06
N ASN A 111 -21.87 -8.39 13.13
CA ASN A 111 -21.15 -9.63 13.42
C ASN A 111 -19.66 -9.43 13.76
N ALA A 112 -19.07 -8.29 13.39
CA ALA A 112 -17.67 -7.97 13.63
C ALA A 112 -17.42 -7.23 14.97
N ARG A 113 -18.49 -6.89 15.71
CA ARG A 113 -18.40 -6.43 17.10
C ARG A 113 -17.89 -7.54 18.01
#